data_AF-A0A0S8FAR8-F1
#
_entry.id   AF-A0A0S8FAR8-F1
#
_cell.length_a   1.000
_cell.length_b   1.000
_cell.length_c   1.000
_cell.angle_alpha   90.00
_cell.angle_beta   90.00
_cell.angle_gamma   90.00
#
_symmetry.space_group_name_H-M   'P 1'
#
loop_
_entity.id
_entity.type
_entity.pdbx_description
1 polymer ?
#
loop_
_entity_poly.entity_id
_entity_poly.type
_entity_poly.pdbx_seq_one_letter_code
_entity_poly.pdbx_strand_id
1 'polypeptide(L)'
;MCVIAVWSFAGVSAAEEAPTIGELEAFAGTAEEPAAVDVDGSIAEAEAKLAEDKPYVARSMALELLKQELTAAQRTRLNKVAAAADKAIQGQAAQAAAAAEPEVAPALVSKADQILAEYVRKLQVEQEARRAQAAELVEEAKHQLYVENKPEKAYELAKKAMVLDPENTEADDVKTEAGLQLGEEADKVKFTADKEVVLQPVRKQAALQALDNLIESGKELNAKGEHEEALKQLRRARANVSALSVYMDMSSERRQVENLIEDVQADYEEARLDLAQTQKQEAQAEAQEQIDRIADVKRKEQARRFDEVTKLIEDTNFDEARLVLEDMGMEDPADELVPLMLKQLSDAENDYEMKRINAARERGDVKLGQWESEREMMPEDIFNYPDKAFWNEVVLKRPDLPQAWREDMEERTGSLYPSARLAVERSAEDQAVYDHLDDRVPLSFSETPLTSVVEFLQQTTEVEYVLVDRDALALTSVTLTRETTLRNALDLITEQTDTDWKVERGAVKIGPPEALRDYQWLVYPVQDLLLSVSDTATVIGLGGTSGRGGISGGRGGFTGGGTGTSTGRTGGGLGQFTPADFDVSSQF
;
A
#
# COMPACT_ATOMS: atom_id res chain seq x y z
N MET A 1 -37.80 -19.41 -87.15
CA MET A 1 -37.12 -20.05 -88.30
C MET A 1 -36.77 -19.00 -89.35
N CYS A 2 -35.60 -18.38 -89.23
CA CYS A 2 -35.01 -17.53 -90.27
C CYS A 2 -34.13 -18.41 -91.16
N VAL A 3 -34.46 -18.46 -92.45
CA VAL A 3 -33.64 -19.12 -93.47
C VAL A 3 -32.41 -18.25 -93.73
N ILE A 4 -31.26 -18.67 -93.21
CA ILE A 4 -29.96 -18.10 -93.58
C ILE A 4 -29.53 -18.77 -94.88
N ALA A 5 -29.61 -18.02 -95.98
CA ALA A 5 -29.05 -18.43 -97.26
C ALA A 5 -27.53 -18.29 -97.23
N VAL A 6 -26.83 -19.42 -97.21
CA VAL A 6 -25.38 -19.51 -97.38
C VAL A 6 -25.07 -19.34 -98.87
N TRP A 7 -24.40 -18.24 -99.23
CA TRP A 7 -23.79 -18.05 -100.54
C TRP A 7 -22.38 -18.67 -100.54
N SER A 8 -22.21 -19.68 -101.39
CA SER A 8 -20.96 -20.34 -101.70
C SER A 8 -20.10 -19.45 -102.59
N PHE A 9 -18.95 -18.98 -102.09
CA PHE A 9 -17.92 -18.34 -102.92
C PHE A 9 -16.97 -19.40 -103.48
N ALA A 10 -17.00 -19.54 -104.80
CA ALA A 10 -16.03 -20.29 -105.58
C ALA A 10 -14.71 -19.50 -105.70
N GLY A 11 -13.61 -20.24 -105.76
CA GLY A 11 -12.25 -19.73 -105.57
C GLY A 11 -11.72 -18.79 -106.65
N VAL A 12 -10.77 -17.97 -106.22
CA VAL A 12 -9.78 -17.31 -107.06
C VAL A 12 -8.42 -17.57 -106.41
N SER A 13 -7.61 -18.39 -107.08
CA SER A 13 -6.19 -18.55 -106.80
C SER A 13 -5.43 -17.46 -107.57
N ALA A 14 -4.84 -16.51 -106.87
CA ALA A 14 -3.79 -15.67 -107.41
C ALA A 14 -2.80 -15.38 -106.28
N ALA A 15 -1.59 -15.91 -106.46
CA ALA A 15 -0.43 -15.56 -105.66
C ALA A 15 0.03 -14.16 -106.09
N GLU A 16 -0.25 -13.16 -105.27
CA GLU A 16 0.41 -11.86 -105.35
C GLU A 16 0.98 -11.53 -103.96
N GLU A 17 2.22 -11.05 -103.99
CA GLU A 17 3.12 -10.88 -102.85
C GLU A 17 2.49 -10.00 -101.75
N ALA A 18 2.58 -10.46 -100.50
CA ALA A 18 2.11 -9.69 -99.36
C ALA A 18 2.99 -8.43 -99.19
N PRO A 19 2.38 -7.23 -99.01
CA PRO A 19 3.12 -5.99 -98.82
C PRO A 19 3.96 -6.08 -97.54
N THR A 20 5.19 -5.58 -97.62
CA THR A 20 6.10 -5.58 -96.47
C THR A 20 5.64 -4.56 -95.43
N ILE A 21 5.93 -4.82 -94.15
CA ILE A 21 5.52 -3.98 -93.00
C ILE A 21 5.93 -2.51 -93.17
N GLY A 22 6.98 -2.21 -93.94
CA GLY A 22 7.40 -0.83 -94.26
C GLY A 22 6.48 -0.07 -95.23
N GLU A 23 5.68 -0.75 -96.06
CA GLU A 23 4.72 -0.10 -96.97
C GLU A 23 3.38 0.21 -96.27
N LEU A 24 3.05 -0.53 -95.21
CA LEU A 24 1.86 -0.28 -94.38
C LEU A 24 2.04 0.91 -93.43
N GLU A 25 3.26 1.21 -92.99
CA GLU A 25 3.54 2.39 -92.15
C GLU A 25 3.53 3.70 -92.95
N ALA A 26 3.82 3.67 -94.26
CA ALA A 26 3.72 4.86 -95.11
C ALA A 26 2.27 5.23 -95.47
N PHE A 27 1.33 4.27 -95.43
CA PHE A 27 -0.09 4.50 -95.73
C PHE A 27 -0.87 5.08 -94.53
N ALA A 28 -0.38 4.90 -93.31
CA ALA A 28 -0.99 5.44 -92.08
C ALA A 28 -0.64 6.92 -91.84
N GLY A 29 0.33 7.49 -92.56
CA GLY A 29 0.83 8.86 -92.37
C GLY A 29 0.10 9.96 -93.14
N THR A 30 -0.88 9.63 -93.98
CA THR A 30 -1.63 10.59 -94.82
C THR A 30 -3.14 10.39 -94.71
N ALA A 31 -3.66 10.21 -93.50
CA ALA A 31 -5.08 10.43 -93.25
C ALA A 31 -5.26 11.92 -93.01
N GLU A 32 -5.63 12.66 -94.07
CA GLU A 32 -6.20 14.00 -93.92
C GLU A 32 -7.32 13.92 -92.87
N GLU A 33 -7.26 14.78 -91.85
CA GLU A 33 -8.33 14.89 -90.85
C GLU A 33 -9.67 15.03 -91.60
N PRO A 34 -10.68 14.18 -91.32
CA PRO A 34 -11.98 14.32 -91.96
C PRO A 34 -12.51 15.72 -91.62
N ALA A 35 -12.67 16.56 -92.65
CA ALA A 35 -13.23 17.89 -92.51
C ALA A 35 -14.47 17.82 -91.63
N ALA A 36 -14.49 18.60 -90.54
CA ALA A 36 -15.59 18.62 -89.58
C ALA A 36 -16.91 18.78 -90.34
N VAL A 37 -17.67 17.69 -90.41
CA VAL A 37 -18.95 17.65 -91.12
C VAL A 37 -19.88 18.61 -90.38
N ASP A 38 -20.43 19.59 -91.10
CA ASP A 38 -21.41 20.52 -90.56
C ASP A 38 -22.72 19.78 -90.30
N VAL A 39 -22.81 19.20 -89.10
CA VAL A 39 -23.94 18.38 -88.63
C VAL A 39 -25.25 19.17 -88.68
N ASP A 40 -25.23 20.48 -88.37
CA ASP A 40 -26.43 21.31 -88.39
C ASP A 40 -26.90 21.58 -89.81
N GLY A 41 -25.98 21.75 -90.76
CA GLY A 41 -26.27 21.81 -92.19
C GLY A 41 -26.91 20.53 -92.71
N SER A 42 -26.38 19.36 -92.33
CA SER A 42 -26.95 18.06 -92.74
C SER A 42 -28.32 17.76 -92.10
N ILE A 43 -28.56 18.21 -90.86
CA ILE A 43 -29.89 18.13 -90.23
C ILE A 43 -30.90 18.99 -91.01
N ALA A 44 -30.52 20.21 -91.39
CA ALA A 44 -31.38 21.11 -92.16
C ALA A 44 -31.69 20.55 -93.56
N GLU A 45 -30.71 19.88 -94.19
CA GLU A 45 -30.93 19.20 -95.47
C GLU A 45 -31.91 18.02 -95.33
N ALA A 46 -31.77 17.20 -94.28
CA ALA A 46 -32.72 16.10 -94.01
C ALA A 46 -34.15 16.62 -93.77
N GLU A 47 -34.31 17.76 -93.07
CA GLU A 47 -35.60 18.45 -92.90
C GLU A 47 -36.16 18.95 -94.25
N ALA A 48 -35.31 19.52 -95.11
CA ALA A 48 -35.71 19.97 -96.45
C ALA A 48 -36.15 18.80 -97.34
N LYS A 49 -35.44 17.66 -97.32
CA LYS A 49 -35.84 16.45 -98.08
C LYS A 49 -37.16 15.87 -97.61
N LEU A 50 -37.46 15.98 -96.31
CA LEU A 50 -38.76 15.60 -95.79
C LEU A 50 -39.88 16.53 -96.29
N ALA A 51 -39.61 17.83 -96.40
CA ALA A 51 -40.55 18.81 -96.95
C ALA A 51 -40.77 18.64 -98.47
N GLU A 52 -39.79 18.10 -99.20
CA GLU A 52 -39.90 17.73 -100.63
C GLU A 52 -40.67 16.42 -100.90
N ASP A 53 -41.33 15.83 -99.90
CA ASP A 53 -42.04 14.52 -99.98
C ASP A 53 -41.12 13.35 -100.39
N LYS A 54 -39.84 13.41 -99.97
CA LYS A 54 -38.85 12.33 -100.16
C LYS A 54 -38.48 11.70 -98.81
N PRO A 55 -39.42 11.02 -98.14
CA PRO A 55 -39.23 10.61 -96.75
C PRO A 55 -38.20 9.50 -96.58
N TYR A 56 -37.97 8.65 -97.59
CA TYR A 56 -36.91 7.62 -97.56
C TYR A 56 -35.50 8.23 -97.49
N VAL A 57 -35.26 9.31 -98.25
CA VAL A 57 -33.96 10.01 -98.27
C VAL A 57 -33.76 10.76 -96.95
N ALA A 58 -34.80 11.43 -96.46
CA ALA A 58 -34.74 12.09 -95.16
C ALA A 58 -34.45 11.10 -94.01
N ARG A 59 -35.05 9.90 -94.05
CA ARG A 59 -34.81 8.84 -93.06
C ARG A 59 -33.39 8.30 -93.12
N SER A 60 -32.85 8.01 -94.31
CA SER A 60 -31.48 7.49 -94.44
C SER A 60 -30.46 8.50 -93.95
N MET A 61 -30.62 9.78 -94.30
CA MET A 61 -29.77 10.86 -93.79
C MET A 61 -29.87 10.97 -92.27
N ALA A 62 -31.07 10.87 -91.70
CA ALA A 62 -31.26 10.91 -90.25
C ALA A 62 -30.58 9.73 -89.52
N LEU A 63 -30.64 8.52 -90.08
CA LEU A 63 -29.98 7.34 -89.51
C LEU A 63 -28.45 7.40 -89.63
N GLU A 64 -27.91 7.99 -90.68
CA GLU A 64 -26.46 8.19 -90.83
C GLU A 64 -25.95 9.23 -89.83
N LEU A 65 -26.64 10.35 -89.67
CA LEU A 65 -26.29 11.38 -88.69
C LEU A 65 -26.38 10.88 -87.24
N LEU A 66 -27.30 9.95 -86.93
CA LEU A 66 -27.43 9.35 -85.59
C LEU A 66 -26.20 8.54 -85.15
N LYS A 67 -25.33 8.14 -86.08
CA LYS A 67 -24.08 7.42 -85.80
C LYS A 67 -22.94 8.36 -85.36
N GLN A 68 -23.09 9.67 -85.52
CA GLN A 68 -22.10 10.67 -85.13
C GLN A 68 -22.31 11.13 -83.67
N GLU A 69 -21.29 11.74 -83.08
CA GLU A 69 -21.38 12.37 -81.76
C GLU A 69 -22.22 13.65 -81.83
N LEU A 70 -23.49 13.54 -81.42
CA LEU A 70 -24.47 14.62 -81.48
C LEU A 70 -24.66 15.26 -80.11
N THR A 71 -24.85 16.58 -80.08
CA THR A 71 -25.38 17.25 -78.88
C THR A 71 -26.81 16.79 -78.60
N ALA A 72 -27.26 16.91 -77.34
CA ALA A 72 -28.62 16.52 -76.95
C ALA A 72 -29.70 17.26 -77.77
N ALA A 73 -29.46 18.52 -78.15
CA ALA A 73 -30.35 19.31 -78.99
C ALA A 73 -30.43 18.77 -80.42
N GLN A 74 -29.29 18.46 -81.04
CA GLN A 74 -29.21 17.89 -82.39
C GLN A 74 -29.86 16.50 -82.46
N ARG A 75 -29.58 15.63 -81.48
CA ARG A 75 -30.20 14.29 -81.39
C ARG A 75 -31.73 14.38 -81.28
N THR A 76 -32.23 15.35 -80.50
CA THR A 76 -33.69 15.57 -80.38
C THR A 76 -34.32 16.03 -81.69
N ARG A 77 -33.65 16.93 -82.41
CA ARG A 77 -34.12 17.44 -83.71
C ARG A 77 -34.11 16.35 -84.78
N LEU A 78 -33.02 15.58 -84.84
CA LEU A 78 -32.85 14.47 -85.78
C LEU A 78 -33.87 13.33 -85.54
N ASN A 79 -34.16 12.99 -84.28
CA ASN A 79 -35.20 12.02 -83.94
C ASN A 79 -36.60 12.45 -84.40
N LYS A 80 -36.90 13.76 -84.37
CA LYS A 80 -38.17 14.28 -84.92
C LYS A 80 -38.24 14.10 -86.44
N VAL A 81 -37.13 14.35 -87.15
CA VAL A 81 -37.04 14.13 -88.61
C VAL A 81 -37.22 12.66 -88.94
N ALA A 82 -36.53 11.77 -88.24
CA ALA A 82 -36.65 10.32 -88.43
C ALA A 82 -38.09 9.83 -88.18
N ALA A 83 -38.72 10.25 -87.08
CA ALA A 83 -40.10 9.88 -86.76
C ALA A 83 -41.11 10.42 -87.79
N ALA A 84 -40.91 11.65 -88.27
CA ALA A 84 -41.78 12.24 -89.28
C ALA A 84 -41.60 11.56 -90.65
N ALA A 85 -40.37 11.19 -91.01
CA ALA A 85 -40.06 10.40 -92.19
C ALA A 85 -40.68 8.99 -92.12
N ASP A 86 -40.60 8.32 -90.97
CA ASP A 86 -41.25 7.02 -90.75
C ASP A 86 -42.76 7.10 -90.93
N LYS A 87 -43.40 8.14 -90.39
CA LYS A 87 -44.85 8.37 -90.55
C LYS A 87 -45.23 8.64 -92.01
N ALA A 88 -44.42 9.40 -92.75
CA ALA A 88 -44.63 9.66 -94.17
C ALA A 88 -44.43 8.40 -95.02
N ILE A 89 -43.42 7.59 -94.72
CA ILE A 89 -43.19 6.27 -95.36
C ILE A 89 -44.37 5.34 -95.10
N GLN A 90 -44.87 5.26 -93.86
CA GLN A 90 -46.06 4.46 -93.55
C GLN A 90 -47.30 4.95 -94.33
N GLY A 91 -47.47 6.26 -94.48
CA GLY A 91 -48.53 6.84 -95.31
C GLY A 91 -48.41 6.48 -96.79
N GLN A 92 -47.21 6.60 -97.37
CA GLN A 92 -46.94 6.21 -98.76
C GLN A 92 -47.07 4.69 -98.96
N ALA A 93 -46.64 3.87 -98.00
CA ALA A 93 -46.81 2.42 -98.02
C ALA A 93 -48.27 2.01 -97.90
N ALA A 94 -49.08 2.71 -97.08
CA ALA A 94 -50.52 2.48 -97.00
C ALA A 94 -51.25 2.89 -98.29
N GLN A 95 -50.84 3.98 -98.94
CA GLN A 95 -51.37 4.39 -100.25
C GLN A 95 -50.94 3.44 -101.38
N ALA A 96 -49.71 2.93 -101.35
CA ALA A 96 -49.24 1.91 -102.28
C ALA A 96 -49.90 0.55 -102.06
N ALA A 97 -50.18 0.16 -100.81
CA ALA A 97 -50.93 -1.06 -100.48
C ALA A 97 -52.40 -0.95 -100.92
N ALA A 98 -53.03 0.23 -100.81
CA ALA A 98 -54.37 0.48 -101.33
C ALA A 98 -54.44 0.54 -102.87
N ALA A 99 -53.34 0.86 -103.55
CA ALA A 99 -53.24 0.87 -105.01
C ALA A 99 -52.80 -0.47 -105.62
N ALA A 100 -52.44 -1.46 -104.79
CA ALA A 100 -51.92 -2.76 -105.20
C ALA A 100 -52.76 -3.94 -104.66
N GLU A 101 -54.09 -3.80 -104.63
CA GLU A 101 -54.99 -4.95 -104.66
C GLU A 101 -55.17 -5.38 -106.13
N PRO A 102 -54.46 -6.40 -106.65
CA PRO A 102 -54.92 -7.06 -107.85
C PRO A 102 -56.22 -7.81 -107.49
N GLU A 103 -57.28 -7.55 -108.26
CA GLU A 103 -58.45 -8.44 -108.32
C GLU A 103 -58.01 -9.82 -108.82
N VAL A 104 -57.43 -10.62 -107.94
CA VAL A 104 -57.29 -12.07 -108.11
C VAL A 104 -58.55 -12.66 -107.50
N ALA A 105 -59.35 -13.36 -108.31
CA ALA A 105 -60.61 -13.94 -107.89
C ALA A 105 -60.50 -14.63 -106.50
N PRO A 106 -61.38 -14.32 -105.53
CA PRO A 106 -61.29 -14.80 -104.14
C PRO A 106 -61.30 -16.33 -103.99
N ALA A 107 -61.70 -17.05 -105.05
CA ALA A 107 -61.67 -18.49 -105.14
C ALA A 107 -60.26 -19.10 -105.29
N LEU A 108 -59.26 -18.37 -105.79
CA LEU A 108 -57.88 -18.85 -105.93
C LEU A 108 -57.05 -18.57 -104.66
N VAL A 109 -57.29 -17.44 -104.00
CA VAL A 109 -56.65 -17.08 -102.73
C VAL A 109 -57.07 -18.04 -101.62
N SER A 110 -58.37 -18.33 -101.47
CA SER A 110 -58.86 -19.30 -100.48
C SER A 110 -58.32 -20.72 -100.69
N LYS A 111 -58.07 -21.15 -101.92
CA LYS A 111 -57.42 -22.44 -102.20
C LYS A 111 -55.93 -22.44 -101.89
N ALA A 112 -55.23 -21.35 -102.19
CA ALA A 112 -53.81 -21.20 -101.82
C ALA A 112 -53.64 -21.18 -100.29
N ASP A 113 -54.53 -20.49 -99.58
CA ASP A 113 -54.54 -20.44 -98.11
C ASP A 113 -54.85 -21.81 -97.50
N GLN A 114 -55.76 -22.59 -98.08
CA GLN A 114 -56.02 -23.96 -97.65
C GLN A 114 -54.81 -24.87 -97.86
N ILE A 115 -54.14 -24.78 -99.01
CA ILE A 115 -52.93 -25.57 -99.30
C ILE A 115 -51.78 -25.17 -98.36
N LEU A 116 -51.61 -23.86 -98.09
CA LEU A 116 -50.63 -23.36 -97.13
C LEU A 116 -50.96 -23.81 -95.71
N ALA A 117 -52.23 -23.75 -95.28
CA ALA A 117 -52.65 -24.21 -93.96
C ALA A 117 -52.44 -25.72 -93.79
N GLU A 118 -52.74 -26.53 -94.82
CA GLU A 118 -52.45 -27.96 -94.80
C GLU A 118 -50.94 -28.25 -94.76
N TYR A 119 -50.13 -27.48 -95.49
CA TYR A 119 -48.68 -27.60 -95.48
C TYR A 119 -48.07 -27.22 -94.13
N VAL A 120 -48.52 -26.11 -93.54
CA VAL A 120 -48.11 -25.68 -92.19
C VAL A 120 -48.50 -26.71 -91.15
N ARG A 121 -49.73 -27.26 -91.22
CA ARG A 121 -50.18 -28.32 -90.31
C ARG A 121 -49.33 -29.58 -90.45
N LYS A 122 -48.98 -29.98 -91.69
CA LYS A 122 -48.07 -31.12 -91.92
C LYS A 122 -46.67 -30.86 -91.35
N LEU A 123 -46.12 -29.66 -91.54
CA LEU A 123 -44.84 -29.28 -90.95
C LEU A 123 -44.88 -29.26 -89.42
N GLN A 124 -45.97 -28.78 -88.82
CA GLN A 124 -46.15 -28.79 -87.36
C GLN A 124 -46.20 -30.21 -86.81
N VAL A 125 -47.00 -31.10 -87.43
CA VAL A 125 -47.06 -32.51 -87.05
C VAL A 125 -45.71 -33.20 -87.23
N GLU A 126 -44.98 -32.89 -88.31
CA GLU A 126 -43.64 -33.42 -88.53
C GLU A 126 -42.63 -32.91 -87.49
N GLN A 127 -42.72 -31.64 -87.10
CA GLN A 127 -41.90 -31.06 -86.03
C GLN A 127 -42.24 -31.68 -84.68
N GLU A 128 -43.53 -31.83 -84.33
CA GLU A 128 -43.96 -32.50 -83.10
C GLU A 128 -43.51 -33.96 -83.06
N ALA A 129 -43.60 -34.68 -84.18
CA ALA A 129 -43.09 -36.06 -84.28
C ALA A 129 -41.58 -36.12 -84.08
N ARG A 130 -40.80 -35.21 -84.68
CA ARG A 130 -39.35 -35.12 -84.47
C ARG A 130 -39.00 -34.77 -83.02
N ARG A 131 -39.75 -33.87 -82.38
CA ARG A 131 -39.59 -33.51 -80.96
C ARG A 131 -39.88 -34.69 -80.04
N ALA A 132 -40.96 -35.44 -80.28
CA ALA A 132 -41.28 -36.64 -79.53
C ALA A 132 -40.18 -37.71 -79.66
N GLN A 133 -39.70 -37.94 -80.89
CA GLN A 133 -38.58 -38.86 -81.13
C GLN A 133 -37.27 -38.39 -80.45
N ALA A 134 -36.98 -37.10 -80.49
CA ALA A 134 -35.84 -36.55 -79.77
C ALA A 134 -35.97 -36.79 -78.25
N ALA A 135 -37.15 -36.59 -77.67
CA ALA A 135 -37.41 -36.84 -76.26
C ALA A 135 -37.24 -38.33 -75.87
N GLU A 136 -37.73 -39.26 -76.70
CA GLU A 136 -37.51 -40.70 -76.49
C GLU A 136 -36.01 -41.06 -76.47
N LEU A 137 -35.24 -40.49 -77.41
CA LEU A 137 -33.78 -40.70 -77.47
C LEU A 137 -33.07 -40.09 -76.26
N VAL A 138 -33.55 -38.97 -75.71
CA VAL A 138 -33.01 -38.36 -74.48
C VAL A 138 -33.26 -39.26 -73.28
N GLU A 139 -34.45 -39.82 -73.12
CA GLU A 139 -34.74 -40.75 -72.03
C GLU A 139 -33.90 -42.03 -72.13
N GLU A 140 -33.69 -42.56 -73.34
CA GLU A 140 -32.77 -43.67 -73.56
C GLU A 140 -31.33 -43.28 -73.22
N ALA A 141 -30.88 -42.08 -73.62
CA ALA A 141 -29.56 -41.56 -73.28
C ALA A 141 -29.37 -41.41 -71.75
N LYS A 142 -30.37 -40.88 -71.03
CA LYS A 142 -30.38 -40.80 -69.55
C LYS A 142 -30.29 -42.19 -68.92
N HIS A 143 -31.05 -43.16 -69.44
CA HIS A 143 -30.97 -44.54 -68.96
C HIS A 143 -29.57 -45.13 -69.17
N GLN A 144 -28.99 -44.95 -70.36
CA GLN A 144 -27.62 -45.40 -70.65
C GLN A 144 -26.57 -44.73 -69.76
N LEU A 145 -26.74 -43.44 -69.45
CA LEU A 145 -25.82 -42.66 -68.63
C LEU A 145 -25.92 -43.02 -67.14
N TYR A 146 -27.11 -42.99 -66.55
CA TYR A 146 -27.28 -43.12 -65.09
C TYR A 146 -27.49 -44.56 -64.62
N VAL A 147 -28.11 -45.42 -65.44
CA VAL A 147 -28.44 -46.80 -65.05
C VAL A 147 -27.36 -47.77 -65.53
N GLU A 148 -26.99 -47.67 -66.80
CA GLU A 148 -26.02 -48.61 -67.40
C GLU A 148 -24.57 -48.13 -67.31
N ASN A 149 -24.33 -46.87 -66.95
CA ASN A 149 -23.02 -46.23 -66.85
C ASN A 149 -22.18 -46.38 -68.14
N LYS A 150 -22.83 -46.20 -69.30
CA LYS A 150 -22.23 -46.27 -70.64
C LYS A 150 -22.23 -44.89 -71.29
N PRO A 151 -21.30 -44.00 -70.91
CA PRO A 151 -21.32 -42.61 -71.37
C PRO A 151 -21.10 -42.47 -72.89
N GLU A 152 -20.36 -43.38 -73.53
CA GLU A 152 -20.16 -43.38 -74.99
C GLU A 152 -21.50 -43.46 -75.75
N LYS A 153 -22.35 -44.41 -75.35
CA LYS A 153 -23.67 -44.61 -75.98
C LYS A 153 -24.62 -43.48 -75.66
N ALA A 154 -24.62 -43.02 -74.42
CA ALA A 154 -25.43 -41.88 -74.01
C ALA A 154 -25.08 -40.61 -74.81
N TYR A 155 -23.78 -40.36 -75.03
CA TYR A 155 -23.29 -39.24 -75.82
C TYR A 155 -23.77 -39.29 -77.28
N GLU A 156 -23.68 -40.45 -77.91
CA GLU A 156 -24.15 -40.63 -79.29
C GLU A 156 -25.67 -40.47 -79.41
N LEU A 157 -26.45 -41.03 -78.48
CA LEU A 157 -27.91 -40.91 -78.45
C LEU A 157 -28.34 -39.45 -78.24
N ALA A 158 -27.68 -38.73 -77.32
CA ALA A 158 -27.93 -37.32 -77.09
C ALA A 158 -27.58 -36.46 -78.33
N LYS A 159 -26.47 -36.75 -79.02
CA LYS A 159 -26.13 -36.09 -80.29
C LYS A 159 -27.18 -36.34 -81.38
N LYS A 160 -27.73 -37.56 -81.48
CA LYS A 160 -28.82 -37.87 -82.42
C LYS A 160 -30.10 -37.11 -82.05
N ALA A 161 -30.43 -37.01 -80.77
CA ALA A 161 -31.56 -36.22 -80.30
C ALA A 161 -31.42 -34.73 -80.68
N MET A 162 -30.23 -34.14 -80.50
CA MET A 162 -29.94 -32.75 -80.90
C MET A 162 -30.03 -32.50 -82.42
N VAL A 163 -29.78 -33.52 -83.26
CA VAL A 163 -29.96 -33.39 -84.72
C VAL A 163 -31.44 -33.35 -85.09
N LEU A 164 -32.30 -34.06 -84.35
CA LEU A 164 -33.74 -34.07 -84.56
C LEU A 164 -34.41 -32.80 -84.02
N ASP A 165 -33.99 -32.34 -82.84
CA ASP A 165 -34.46 -31.10 -82.22
C ASP A 165 -33.27 -30.30 -81.62
N PRO A 166 -32.71 -29.34 -82.37
CA PRO A 166 -31.59 -28.52 -81.88
C PRO A 166 -31.92 -27.62 -80.69
N GLU A 167 -33.21 -27.39 -80.40
CA GLU A 167 -33.67 -26.54 -79.29
C GLU A 167 -33.88 -27.32 -77.97
N ASN A 168 -33.66 -28.64 -77.97
CA ASN A 168 -33.88 -29.49 -76.79
C ASN A 168 -32.72 -29.36 -75.78
N THR A 169 -32.97 -28.63 -74.68
CA THR A 169 -31.99 -28.41 -73.60
C THR A 169 -31.62 -29.69 -72.85
N GLU A 170 -32.55 -30.62 -72.69
CA GLU A 170 -32.27 -31.88 -71.95
C GLU A 170 -31.30 -32.78 -72.73
N ALA A 171 -31.40 -32.80 -74.06
CA ALA A 171 -30.45 -33.51 -74.91
C ALA A 171 -29.03 -32.93 -74.78
N ASP A 172 -28.95 -31.61 -74.70
CA ASP A 172 -27.69 -30.87 -74.56
C ASP A 172 -27.06 -31.08 -73.18
N ASP A 173 -27.87 -31.12 -72.11
CA ASP A 173 -27.42 -31.42 -70.74
C ASP A 173 -26.86 -32.85 -70.65
N VAL A 174 -27.62 -33.84 -71.12
CA VAL A 174 -27.20 -35.27 -71.10
C VAL A 174 -25.95 -35.48 -71.95
N LYS A 175 -25.84 -34.79 -73.10
CA LYS A 175 -24.62 -34.81 -73.93
C LYS A 175 -23.44 -34.22 -73.16
N THR A 176 -23.62 -33.07 -72.51
CA THR A 176 -22.55 -32.39 -71.77
C THR A 176 -22.06 -33.24 -70.60
N GLU A 177 -22.96 -33.86 -69.85
CA GLU A 177 -22.62 -34.76 -68.74
C GLU A 177 -21.92 -36.05 -69.21
N ALA A 178 -22.42 -36.68 -70.28
CA ALA A 178 -21.79 -37.86 -70.87
C ALA A 178 -20.39 -37.52 -71.42
N GLY A 179 -20.24 -36.36 -72.10
CA GLY A 179 -18.95 -35.86 -72.59
C GLY A 179 -17.95 -35.57 -71.47
N LEU A 180 -18.42 -35.08 -70.32
CA LEU A 180 -17.58 -34.89 -69.13
C LEU A 180 -17.00 -36.22 -68.62
N GLN A 181 -17.81 -37.28 -68.58
CA GLN A 181 -17.34 -38.62 -68.17
C GLN A 181 -16.35 -39.23 -69.17
N LEU A 182 -16.52 -38.95 -70.46
CA LEU A 182 -15.59 -39.39 -71.52
C LEU A 182 -14.31 -38.57 -71.57
N GLY A 183 -14.31 -37.38 -70.98
CA GLY A 183 -13.16 -36.51 -70.96
C GLY A 183 -13.06 -35.54 -72.15
N GLU A 184 -14.15 -35.36 -72.92
CA GLU A 184 -14.20 -34.46 -74.08
C GLU A 184 -13.95 -33.00 -73.67
N GLU A 185 -13.00 -32.32 -74.34
CA GLU A 185 -12.58 -30.98 -73.95
C GLU A 185 -13.65 -29.92 -74.19
N ALA A 186 -14.41 -30.02 -75.29
CA ALA A 186 -15.47 -29.06 -75.61
C ALA A 186 -16.59 -29.05 -74.56
N ASP A 187 -17.00 -30.24 -74.11
CA ASP A 187 -18.06 -30.41 -73.12
C ASP A 187 -17.56 -30.07 -71.70
N LYS A 188 -16.27 -30.30 -71.40
CA LYS A 188 -15.62 -29.79 -70.18
C LYS A 188 -15.66 -28.27 -70.10
N VAL A 189 -15.27 -27.57 -71.17
CA VAL A 189 -15.25 -26.09 -71.21
C VAL A 189 -16.67 -25.55 -71.02
N LYS A 190 -17.66 -26.13 -71.70
CA LYS A 190 -19.05 -25.74 -71.56
C LYS A 190 -19.58 -25.98 -70.15
N PHE A 191 -19.36 -27.17 -69.60
CA PHE A 191 -19.73 -27.49 -68.23
C PHE A 191 -19.09 -26.54 -67.22
N THR A 192 -17.81 -26.19 -67.39
CA THR A 192 -17.15 -25.19 -66.52
C THR A 192 -17.76 -23.80 -66.67
N ALA A 193 -18.10 -23.38 -67.89
CA ALA A 193 -18.74 -22.10 -68.14
C ALA A 193 -20.15 -22.03 -67.51
N ASP A 194 -20.99 -23.03 -67.73
CA ASP A 194 -22.34 -23.10 -67.17
C ASP A 194 -22.30 -23.20 -65.64
N LYS A 195 -21.38 -24.01 -65.11
CA LYS A 195 -21.15 -24.10 -63.67
C LYS A 195 -20.63 -22.79 -63.10
N GLU A 196 -19.76 -22.06 -63.79
CA GLU A 196 -19.33 -20.74 -63.34
C GLU A 196 -20.49 -19.75 -63.30
N VAL A 197 -21.35 -19.73 -64.32
CA VAL A 197 -22.56 -18.88 -64.34
C VAL A 197 -23.46 -19.17 -63.13
N VAL A 198 -23.65 -20.43 -62.77
CA VAL A 198 -24.47 -20.83 -61.61
C VAL A 198 -23.73 -20.65 -60.27
N LEU A 199 -22.41 -20.87 -60.22
CA LEU A 199 -21.64 -20.76 -58.98
C LEU A 199 -21.37 -19.32 -58.57
N GLN A 200 -21.25 -18.38 -59.50
CA GLN A 200 -21.02 -16.97 -59.20
C GLN A 200 -22.09 -16.39 -58.24
N PRO A 201 -23.41 -16.54 -58.47
CA PRO A 201 -24.42 -16.06 -57.54
C PRO A 201 -24.40 -16.81 -56.20
N VAL A 202 -24.13 -18.11 -56.20
CA VAL A 202 -24.02 -18.90 -54.95
C VAL A 202 -22.82 -18.45 -54.11
N ARG A 203 -21.66 -18.23 -54.75
CA ARG A 203 -20.46 -17.69 -54.10
C ARG A 203 -20.70 -16.28 -53.57
N LYS A 204 -21.37 -15.44 -54.35
CA LYS A 204 -21.78 -14.09 -53.93
C LYS A 204 -22.68 -14.15 -52.69
N GLN A 205 -23.70 -15.01 -52.71
CA GLN A 205 -24.60 -15.18 -51.57
C GLN A 205 -23.89 -15.73 -50.33
N ALA A 206 -23.01 -16.72 -50.50
CA ALA A 206 -22.20 -17.26 -49.42
C ALA A 206 -21.25 -16.21 -48.81
N ALA A 207 -20.66 -15.34 -49.64
CA ALA A 207 -19.80 -14.27 -49.17
C ALA A 207 -20.56 -13.17 -48.42
N LEU A 208 -21.79 -12.84 -48.87
CA LEU A 208 -22.68 -11.94 -48.14
C LEU A 208 -23.09 -12.53 -46.79
N GLN A 209 -23.49 -13.80 -46.76
CA GLN A 209 -23.82 -14.47 -45.50
C GLN A 209 -22.63 -14.53 -44.53
N ALA A 210 -21.41 -14.77 -45.05
CA ALA A 210 -20.20 -14.75 -44.23
C ALA A 210 -19.91 -13.34 -43.68
N LEU A 211 -20.19 -12.29 -44.44
CA LEU A 211 -20.09 -10.91 -43.98
C LEU A 211 -21.11 -10.62 -42.88
N ASP A 212 -22.37 -11.01 -43.07
CA ASP A 212 -23.43 -10.82 -42.08
C ASP A 212 -23.10 -11.51 -40.75
N ASN A 213 -22.62 -12.75 -40.81
CA ASN A 213 -22.18 -13.50 -39.61
C ASN A 213 -21.03 -12.78 -38.88
N LEU A 214 -20.10 -12.14 -39.59
CA LEU A 214 -19.02 -11.36 -38.96
C LEU A 214 -19.55 -10.08 -38.30
N ILE A 215 -20.53 -9.43 -38.91
CA ILE A 215 -21.19 -8.24 -38.36
C ILE A 215 -21.99 -8.62 -37.10
N GLU A 216 -22.79 -9.69 -37.15
CA GLU A 216 -23.55 -10.19 -36.01
C GLU A 216 -22.62 -10.62 -34.87
N SER A 217 -21.58 -11.41 -35.16
CA SER A 217 -20.59 -11.80 -34.16
C SER A 217 -19.89 -10.60 -33.52
N GLY A 218 -19.55 -9.56 -34.31
CA GLY A 218 -19.00 -8.32 -33.77
C GLY A 218 -19.95 -7.61 -32.81
N LYS A 219 -21.25 -7.54 -33.14
CA LYS A 219 -22.27 -6.95 -32.27
C LYS A 219 -22.48 -7.75 -30.98
N GLU A 220 -22.53 -9.08 -31.08
CA GLU A 220 -22.67 -9.96 -29.90
C GLU A 220 -21.48 -9.83 -28.94
N LEU A 221 -20.25 -9.75 -29.47
CA LEU A 221 -19.05 -9.54 -28.66
C LEU A 221 -19.06 -8.17 -27.99
N ASN A 222 -19.52 -7.12 -28.69
CA ASN A 222 -19.68 -5.80 -28.08
C ASN A 222 -20.70 -5.82 -26.94
N ALA A 223 -21.83 -6.50 -27.13
CA ALA A 223 -22.86 -6.63 -26.10
C ALA A 223 -22.38 -7.42 -24.86
N LYS A 224 -21.36 -8.26 -25.00
CA LYS A 224 -20.71 -8.97 -23.89
C LYS A 224 -19.63 -8.15 -23.17
N GLY A 225 -19.28 -6.96 -23.67
CA GLY A 225 -18.16 -6.15 -23.17
C GLY A 225 -16.79 -6.60 -23.68
N GLU A 226 -16.74 -7.55 -24.63
CA GLU A 226 -15.50 -8.05 -25.25
C GLU A 226 -15.09 -7.16 -26.44
N HIS A 227 -14.90 -5.86 -26.17
CA HIS A 227 -14.73 -4.84 -27.21
C HIS A 227 -13.52 -5.06 -28.13
N GLU A 228 -12.42 -5.63 -27.62
CA GLU A 228 -11.22 -5.92 -28.44
C GLU A 228 -11.50 -7.01 -29.49
N GLU A 229 -12.20 -8.08 -29.09
CA GLU A 229 -12.58 -9.16 -29.99
C GLU A 229 -13.63 -8.70 -31.00
N ALA A 230 -14.59 -7.88 -30.56
CA ALA A 230 -15.58 -7.24 -31.42
C ALA A 230 -14.90 -6.43 -32.54
N LEU A 231 -13.92 -5.57 -32.20
CA LEU A 231 -13.15 -4.80 -33.19
C LEU A 231 -12.40 -5.68 -34.17
N LYS A 232 -11.85 -6.81 -33.71
CA LYS A 232 -11.16 -7.78 -34.59
C LYS A 232 -12.10 -8.39 -35.62
N GLN A 233 -13.32 -8.76 -35.23
CA GLN A 233 -14.33 -9.30 -36.16
C GLN A 233 -14.85 -8.23 -37.12
N LEU A 234 -15.12 -7.01 -36.64
CA LEU A 234 -15.58 -5.91 -37.49
C LEU A 234 -14.50 -5.46 -38.50
N ARG A 235 -13.21 -5.50 -38.12
CA ARG A 235 -12.10 -5.26 -39.08
C ARG A 235 -12.02 -6.34 -40.16
N ARG A 236 -12.32 -7.60 -39.83
CA ARG A 236 -12.45 -8.68 -40.83
C ARG A 236 -13.65 -8.44 -41.73
N ALA A 237 -14.79 -8.02 -41.18
CA ALA A 237 -15.95 -7.61 -41.96
C ALA A 237 -15.60 -6.49 -42.95
N ARG A 238 -14.86 -5.46 -42.51
CA ARG A 238 -14.37 -4.37 -43.36
C ARG A 238 -13.47 -4.87 -44.50
N ALA A 239 -12.57 -5.80 -44.21
CA ALA A 239 -11.73 -6.41 -45.24
C ALA A 239 -12.57 -7.19 -46.27
N ASN A 240 -13.58 -7.95 -45.82
CA ASN A 240 -14.51 -8.66 -46.71
C ASN A 240 -15.35 -7.70 -47.56
N VAL A 241 -15.85 -6.60 -46.99
CA VAL A 241 -16.56 -5.55 -47.73
C VAL A 241 -15.66 -4.95 -48.82
N SER A 242 -14.40 -4.66 -48.49
CA SER A 242 -13.44 -4.14 -49.47
C SER A 242 -13.17 -5.14 -50.58
N ALA A 243 -13.06 -6.42 -50.27
CA ALA A 243 -12.86 -7.47 -51.27
C ALA A 243 -14.10 -7.63 -52.18
N LEU A 244 -15.30 -7.58 -51.60
CA LEU A 244 -16.56 -7.71 -52.32
C LEU A 244 -16.92 -6.47 -53.16
N SER A 245 -16.45 -5.28 -52.75
CA SER A 245 -16.71 -4.03 -53.49
C SER A 245 -16.15 -3.99 -54.91
N VAL A 246 -15.21 -4.89 -55.24
CA VAL A 246 -14.70 -5.06 -56.61
C VAL A 246 -15.75 -5.69 -57.54
N TYR A 247 -16.64 -6.51 -56.97
CA TYR A 247 -17.61 -7.31 -57.74
C TYR A 247 -19.06 -6.83 -57.62
N MET A 248 -19.39 -6.00 -56.61
CA MET A 248 -20.73 -5.48 -56.38
C MET A 248 -20.70 -4.15 -55.60
N ASP A 249 -21.80 -3.39 -55.64
CA ASP A 249 -21.94 -2.19 -54.81
C ASP A 249 -22.11 -2.60 -53.34
N MET A 250 -21.14 -2.23 -52.50
CA MET A 250 -21.09 -2.51 -51.05
C MET A 250 -21.04 -1.21 -50.24
N SER A 251 -21.49 -0.09 -50.82
CA SER A 251 -21.36 1.23 -50.20
C SER A 251 -22.15 1.37 -48.90
N SER A 252 -23.29 0.68 -48.78
CA SER A 252 -24.16 0.74 -47.59
C SER A 252 -23.58 -0.06 -46.42
N GLU A 253 -23.10 -1.25 -46.69
CA GLU A 253 -22.48 -2.19 -45.76
C GLU A 253 -21.15 -1.63 -45.27
N ARG A 254 -20.40 -0.96 -46.15
CA ARG A 254 -19.17 -0.26 -45.76
C ARG A 254 -19.44 0.80 -44.70
N ARG A 255 -20.43 1.66 -44.92
CA ARG A 255 -20.82 2.68 -43.93
C ARG A 255 -21.31 2.05 -42.64
N GLN A 256 -22.10 0.97 -42.74
CA GLN A 256 -22.58 0.25 -41.56
C GLN A 256 -21.43 -0.32 -40.73
N VAL A 257 -20.46 -0.98 -41.36
CA VAL A 257 -19.29 -1.54 -40.67
C VAL A 257 -18.39 -0.43 -40.12
N GLU A 258 -18.20 0.67 -40.84
CA GLU A 258 -17.42 1.82 -40.36
C GLU A 258 -18.07 2.47 -39.13
N ASN A 259 -19.39 2.71 -39.14
CA ASN A 259 -20.12 3.23 -37.98
C ASN A 259 -20.04 2.27 -36.79
N LEU A 260 -20.22 0.96 -37.00
CA LEU A 260 -20.10 -0.03 -35.92
C LEU A 260 -18.68 -0.07 -35.34
N ILE A 261 -17.64 0.11 -36.16
CA ILE A 261 -16.26 0.20 -35.65
C ILE A 261 -16.10 1.44 -34.77
N GLU A 262 -16.63 2.59 -35.19
CA GLU A 262 -16.57 3.84 -34.43
C GLU A 262 -17.31 3.71 -33.09
N ASP A 263 -18.53 3.15 -33.09
CA ASP A 263 -19.32 2.91 -31.89
C ASP A 263 -18.57 2.00 -30.90
N VAL A 264 -18.06 0.85 -31.36
CA VAL A 264 -17.31 -0.09 -30.51
C VAL A 264 -15.98 0.51 -30.02
N GLN A 265 -15.34 1.39 -30.79
CA GLN A 265 -14.15 2.10 -30.35
C GLN A 265 -14.45 3.09 -29.22
N ALA A 266 -15.58 3.80 -29.31
CA ALA A 266 -16.02 4.70 -28.25
C ALA A 266 -16.32 3.91 -26.95
N ASP A 267 -17.07 2.80 -27.06
CA ASP A 267 -17.37 1.92 -25.92
C ASP A 267 -16.08 1.37 -25.28
N TYR A 268 -15.09 0.97 -26.09
CA TYR A 268 -13.81 0.49 -25.61
C TYR A 268 -13.00 1.56 -24.86
N GLU A 269 -12.99 2.79 -25.36
CA GLU A 269 -12.30 3.90 -24.71
C GLU A 269 -12.95 4.28 -23.38
N GLU A 270 -14.28 4.30 -23.32
CA GLU A 270 -15.03 4.52 -22.08
C GLU A 270 -14.72 3.43 -21.04
N ALA A 271 -14.84 2.15 -21.43
CA ALA A 271 -14.51 1.03 -20.55
C ALA A 271 -13.04 1.08 -20.05
N ARG A 272 -12.10 1.53 -20.89
CA ARG A 272 -10.70 1.69 -20.50
C ARG A 272 -10.50 2.84 -19.52
N LEU A 273 -11.23 3.95 -19.69
CA LEU A 273 -11.18 5.09 -18.76
C LEU A 273 -11.75 4.69 -17.40
N ASP A 274 -12.86 3.96 -17.36
CA ASP A 274 -13.47 3.49 -16.13
C ASP A 274 -12.55 2.52 -15.37
N LEU A 275 -11.92 1.59 -16.08
CA LEU A 275 -10.92 0.69 -15.50
C LEU A 275 -9.69 1.46 -14.97
N ALA A 276 -9.24 2.49 -15.67
CA ALA A 276 -8.14 3.34 -15.20
C ALA A 276 -8.55 4.18 -13.97
N GLN A 277 -9.79 4.67 -13.92
CA GLN A 277 -10.31 5.43 -12.79
C GLN A 277 -10.46 4.55 -11.55
N THR A 278 -11.01 3.35 -11.69
CA THR A 278 -11.14 2.38 -10.59
C THR A 278 -9.77 1.97 -10.06
N GLN A 279 -8.80 1.62 -10.92
CA GLN A 279 -7.43 1.35 -10.49
C GLN A 279 -6.78 2.53 -9.76
N LYS A 280 -7.03 3.76 -10.23
CA LYS A 280 -6.53 4.97 -9.56
C LYS A 280 -7.17 5.15 -8.19
N GLN A 281 -8.47 4.90 -8.06
CA GLN A 281 -9.18 4.98 -6.78
C GLN A 281 -8.71 3.90 -5.81
N GLU A 282 -8.53 2.66 -6.27
CA GLU A 282 -7.97 1.55 -5.48
C GLU A 282 -6.55 1.88 -5.02
N ALA A 283 -5.68 2.34 -5.92
CA ALA A 283 -4.32 2.74 -5.57
C ALA A 283 -4.30 3.92 -4.58
N GLN A 284 -5.23 4.87 -4.70
CA GLN A 284 -5.39 5.97 -3.73
C GLN A 284 -5.88 5.46 -2.37
N ALA A 285 -6.84 4.53 -2.34
CA ALA A 285 -7.33 3.93 -1.11
C ALA A 285 -6.23 3.12 -0.40
N GLU A 286 -5.47 2.30 -1.14
CA GLU A 286 -4.32 1.57 -0.60
C GLU A 286 -3.24 2.51 -0.06
N ALA A 287 -2.93 3.59 -0.78
CA ALA A 287 -1.99 4.61 -0.31
C ALA A 287 -2.48 5.28 0.98
N GLN A 288 -3.78 5.61 1.06
CA GLN A 288 -4.37 6.19 2.27
C GLN A 288 -4.31 5.21 3.45
N GLU A 289 -4.63 3.93 3.24
CA GLU A 289 -4.49 2.91 4.29
C GLU A 289 -3.04 2.73 4.77
N GLN A 290 -2.05 2.90 3.89
CA GLN A 290 -0.65 2.87 4.29
C GLN A 290 -0.28 4.10 5.12
N ILE A 291 -0.76 5.29 4.73
CA ILE A 291 -0.58 6.52 5.50
C ILE A 291 -1.21 6.37 6.89
N ASP A 292 -2.44 5.86 6.96
CA ASP A 292 -3.15 5.65 8.22
C ASP A 292 -2.45 4.62 9.10
N ARG A 293 -1.93 3.52 8.53
CA ARG A 293 -1.12 2.53 9.25
C ARG A 293 0.16 3.15 9.82
N ILE A 294 0.87 3.97 9.05
CA ILE A 294 2.06 4.66 9.52
C ILE A 294 1.70 5.66 10.63
N ALA A 295 0.61 6.41 10.47
CA ALA A 295 0.13 7.34 11.47
C ALA A 295 -0.25 6.62 12.77
N ASP A 296 -0.92 5.47 12.71
CA ASP A 296 -1.28 4.67 13.88
C ASP A 296 -0.06 4.09 14.61
N VAL A 297 0.97 3.66 13.87
CA VAL A 297 2.24 3.23 14.47
C VAL A 297 2.90 4.40 15.21
N LYS A 298 2.96 5.58 14.58
CA LYS A 298 3.50 6.80 15.22
C LYS A 298 2.72 7.19 16.47
N ARG A 299 1.37 7.19 16.43
CA ARG A 299 0.52 7.47 17.60
C ARG A 299 0.77 6.48 18.74
N LYS A 300 0.92 5.19 18.43
CA LYS A 300 1.21 4.15 19.44
C LYS A 300 2.60 4.33 20.05
N GLU A 301 3.59 4.69 19.23
CA GLU A 301 4.94 4.97 19.72
C GLU A 301 4.97 6.20 20.63
N GLN A 302 4.33 7.30 20.22
CA GLN A 302 4.15 8.50 21.04
C GLN A 302 3.46 8.18 22.37
N ALA A 303 2.35 7.44 22.34
CA ALA A 303 1.66 7.02 23.55
C ALA A 303 2.57 6.20 24.49
N ARG A 304 3.36 5.27 23.93
CA ARG A 304 4.32 4.47 24.71
C ARG A 304 5.39 5.34 25.38
N ARG A 305 5.91 6.36 24.67
CA ARG A 305 6.88 7.29 25.23
C ARG A 305 6.27 8.16 26.34
N PHE A 306 5.01 8.60 26.20
CA PHE A 306 4.30 9.30 27.27
C PHE A 306 4.05 8.42 28.51
N ASP A 307 3.70 7.14 28.32
CA ASP A 307 3.57 6.18 29.42
C ASP A 307 4.92 5.98 30.14
N GLU A 308 6.03 5.94 29.39
CA GLU A 308 7.38 5.83 29.93
C GLU A 308 7.77 7.07 30.76
N VAL A 309 7.49 8.28 30.25
CA VAL A 309 7.68 9.53 31.02
C VAL A 309 6.85 9.51 32.30
N THR A 310 5.59 9.06 32.23
CA THR A 310 4.72 9.00 33.41
C THR A 310 5.29 8.06 34.48
N LYS A 311 5.83 6.90 34.08
CA LYS A 311 6.51 5.98 35.01
C LYS A 311 7.78 6.57 35.60
N LEU A 312 8.60 7.27 34.81
CA LEU A 312 9.80 7.94 35.32
C LEU A 312 9.46 9.03 36.34
N ILE A 313 8.33 9.74 36.15
CA ILE A 313 7.82 10.70 37.14
C ILE A 313 7.40 9.97 38.43
N GLU A 314 6.68 8.85 38.32
CA GLU A 314 6.29 8.03 39.48
C GLU A 314 7.50 7.49 40.25
N ASP A 315 8.55 7.07 39.53
CA ASP A 315 9.81 6.55 40.07
C ASP A 315 10.76 7.65 40.57
N THR A 316 10.38 8.94 40.46
CA THR A 316 11.16 10.13 40.86
C THR A 316 12.45 10.36 40.06
N ASN A 317 12.59 9.76 38.88
CA ASN A 317 13.71 9.96 37.96
C ASN A 317 13.46 11.16 37.03
N PHE A 318 13.41 12.37 37.59
CA PHE A 318 12.99 13.58 36.85
C PHE A 318 13.94 13.97 35.71
N ASP A 319 15.25 13.75 35.85
CA ASP A 319 16.23 14.07 34.81
C ASP A 319 16.06 13.20 33.55
N GLU A 320 15.80 11.90 33.74
CA GLU A 320 15.55 10.96 32.63
C GLU A 320 14.22 11.28 31.94
N ALA A 321 13.17 11.58 32.72
CA ALA A 321 11.89 11.99 32.19
C ALA A 321 12.00 13.28 31.32
N ARG A 322 12.82 14.24 31.77
CA ARG A 322 13.09 15.48 31.01
C ARG A 322 13.80 15.19 29.69
N LEU A 323 14.81 14.33 29.70
CA LEU A 323 15.55 13.95 28.50
C LEU A 323 14.64 13.30 27.45
N VAL A 324 13.74 12.39 27.87
CA VAL A 324 12.78 11.75 26.97
C VAL A 324 11.80 12.77 26.38
N LEU A 325 11.29 13.71 27.17
CA LEU A 325 10.41 14.78 26.67
C LEU A 325 11.12 15.74 25.71
N GLU A 326 12.38 16.08 25.98
CA GLU A 326 13.20 16.89 25.07
C GLU A 326 13.46 16.17 23.75
N ASP A 327 13.75 14.86 23.80
CA ASP A 327 13.91 14.02 22.59
C ASP A 327 12.62 13.97 21.77
N MET A 328 11.46 13.77 22.41
CA MET A 328 10.15 13.83 21.75
C MET A 328 9.87 15.18 21.10
N GLY A 329 10.21 16.29 21.77
CA GLY A 329 10.05 17.64 21.22
C GLY A 329 11.02 17.97 20.08
N MET A 330 12.18 17.31 20.04
CA MET A 330 13.11 17.41 18.89
C MET A 330 12.61 16.60 17.69
N GLU A 331 11.97 15.45 17.92
CA GLU A 331 11.38 14.62 16.86
C GLU A 331 10.11 15.25 16.25
N ASP A 332 9.22 15.80 17.08
CA ASP A 332 8.00 16.50 16.63
C ASP A 332 7.81 17.85 17.37
N PRO A 333 8.35 18.95 16.81
CA PRO A 333 8.24 20.28 17.41
C PRO A 333 6.82 20.84 17.46
N ALA A 334 5.88 20.23 16.73
CA ALA A 334 4.49 20.67 16.66
C ALA A 334 3.58 19.97 17.68
N ASP A 335 4.07 18.99 18.43
CA ASP A 335 3.27 18.26 19.41
C ASP A 335 2.95 19.13 20.63
N GLU A 336 1.65 19.44 20.82
CA GLU A 336 1.14 20.22 21.94
C GLU A 336 1.22 19.48 23.28
N LEU A 337 1.36 18.15 23.28
CA LEU A 337 1.40 17.33 24.49
C LEU A 337 2.75 17.43 25.23
N VAL A 338 3.85 17.59 24.49
CA VAL A 338 5.21 17.72 25.06
C VAL A 338 5.31 18.89 26.06
N PRO A 339 4.93 20.15 25.74
CA PRO A 339 5.01 21.25 26.68
C PRO A 339 4.07 21.08 27.88
N LEU A 340 2.92 20.42 27.69
CA LEU A 340 2.01 20.09 28.80
C LEU A 340 2.66 19.12 29.78
N MET A 341 3.30 18.06 29.28
CA MET A 341 4.00 17.07 30.10
C MET A 341 5.24 17.65 30.78
N LEU A 342 5.99 18.54 30.11
CA LEU A 342 7.10 19.26 30.73
C LEU A 342 6.66 20.10 31.93
N LYS A 343 5.47 20.73 31.83
CA LYS A 343 4.89 21.45 32.96
C LYS A 343 4.53 20.51 34.11
N GLN A 344 3.87 19.38 33.81
CA GLN A 344 3.54 18.38 34.83
C GLN A 344 4.79 17.79 35.52
N LEU A 345 5.85 17.53 34.75
CA LEU A 345 7.14 17.11 35.28
C LEU A 345 7.71 18.14 36.25
N SER A 346 7.71 19.43 35.87
CA SER A 346 8.21 20.51 36.74
C SER A 346 7.40 20.64 38.03
N ASP A 347 6.07 20.49 37.96
CA ASP A 347 5.20 20.51 39.14
C ASP A 347 5.51 19.32 40.07
N ALA A 348 5.69 18.11 39.51
CA ALA A 348 6.03 16.91 40.26
C ALA A 348 7.42 16.98 40.94
N GLU A 349 8.41 17.55 40.24
CA GLU A 349 9.76 17.78 40.77
C GLU A 349 9.73 18.75 41.96
N ASN A 350 9.00 19.86 41.82
CA ASN A 350 8.81 20.83 42.90
C ASN A 350 8.10 20.21 44.11
N ASP A 351 7.05 19.41 43.89
CA ASP A 351 6.33 18.71 44.96
C ASP A 351 7.23 17.72 45.70
N TYR A 352 8.09 16.99 44.99
CA TYR A 352 9.05 16.06 45.59
C TYR A 352 10.10 16.79 46.41
N GLU A 353 10.68 17.88 45.90
CA GLU A 353 11.63 18.71 46.65
C GLU A 353 11.00 19.31 47.91
N MET A 354 9.77 19.79 47.82
CA MET A 354 9.03 20.28 48.98
C MET A 354 8.78 19.17 50.02
N LYS A 355 8.41 17.97 49.58
CA LYS A 355 8.30 16.79 50.47
C LYS A 355 9.64 16.45 51.11
N ARG A 356 10.74 16.51 50.36
CA ARG A 356 12.10 16.24 50.86
C ARG A 356 12.54 17.26 51.90
N ILE A 357 12.31 18.55 51.65
CA ILE A 357 12.60 19.65 52.58
C ILE A 357 11.74 19.52 53.84
N ASN A 358 10.44 19.25 53.69
CA ASN A 358 9.54 19.04 54.83
C ASN A 358 9.95 17.82 55.65
N ALA A 359 10.31 16.69 55.03
CA ALA A 359 10.79 15.50 55.73
C ALA A 359 12.15 15.74 56.43
N ALA A 360 13.03 16.57 55.86
CA ALA A 360 14.27 16.99 56.50
C ALA A 360 13.99 17.92 57.69
N ARG A 361 13.02 18.82 57.55
CA ARG A 361 12.55 19.70 58.63
C ARG A 361 11.91 18.91 59.75
N GLU A 362 10.98 17.99 59.47
CA GLU A 362 10.38 17.10 60.46
C GLU A 362 11.43 16.26 61.17
N ARG A 363 12.44 15.73 60.45
CA ARG A 363 13.58 15.04 61.08
C ARG A 363 14.41 15.97 61.96
N GLY A 364 14.60 17.22 61.55
CA GLY A 364 15.26 18.25 62.35
C GLY A 364 14.46 18.59 63.61
N ASP A 365 13.14 18.75 63.48
CA ASP A 365 12.21 19.05 64.57
C ASP A 365 12.10 17.86 65.54
N VAL A 366 12.09 16.62 65.04
CA VAL A 366 12.16 15.40 65.87
C VAL A 366 13.49 15.31 66.60
N LYS A 367 14.62 15.60 65.93
CA LYS A 367 15.93 15.65 66.60
C LYS A 367 15.97 16.74 67.66
N LEU A 368 15.42 17.91 67.39
CA LEU A 368 15.34 19.00 68.34
C LEU A 368 14.47 18.60 69.54
N GLY A 369 13.30 18.01 69.30
CA GLY A 369 12.43 17.50 70.36
C GLY A 369 13.07 16.38 71.18
N GLN A 370 13.82 15.47 70.55
CA GLN A 370 14.64 14.47 71.25
C GLN A 370 15.69 15.15 72.12
N TRP A 371 16.41 16.12 71.58
CA TRP A 371 17.44 16.86 72.31
C TRP A 371 16.88 17.69 73.47
N GLU A 372 15.69 18.28 73.29
CA GLU A 372 14.93 18.95 74.35
C GLU A 372 14.47 17.95 75.42
N SER A 373 13.98 16.77 75.03
CA SER A 373 13.60 15.72 75.98
C SER A 373 14.78 15.14 76.75
N GLU A 374 15.94 14.98 76.11
CA GLU A 374 17.20 14.58 76.75
C GLU A 374 17.68 15.64 77.76
N ARG A 375 17.39 16.92 77.51
CA ARG A 375 17.70 18.01 78.44
C ARG A 375 16.72 18.11 79.61
N GLU A 376 15.47 17.69 79.44
CA GLU A 376 14.49 17.61 80.53
C GLU A 376 14.71 16.39 81.44
N MET A 377 15.36 15.34 80.94
CA MET A 377 15.85 14.26 81.79
C MET A 377 16.99 14.79 82.67
N MET A 378 16.71 15.03 83.95
CA MET A 378 17.78 15.28 84.93
C MET A 378 18.75 14.08 84.89
N PRO A 379 20.06 14.29 84.74
CA PRO A 379 21.02 13.20 84.85
C PRO A 379 20.91 12.58 86.25
N GLU A 380 20.41 11.34 86.35
CA GLU A 380 20.36 10.59 87.61
C GLU A 380 21.76 10.06 87.99
N ASP A 381 22.65 9.93 87.02
CA ASP A 381 24.05 9.61 87.26
C ASP A 381 24.85 10.88 87.60
N ILE A 382 25.43 10.88 88.79
CA ILE A 382 26.49 11.81 89.18
C ILE A 382 27.57 11.69 88.12
N PHE A 383 27.79 12.75 87.32
CA PHE A 383 28.84 12.80 86.31
C PHE A 383 30.16 12.31 86.92
N ASN A 384 30.57 11.11 86.52
CA ASN A 384 31.86 10.55 86.89
C ASN A 384 32.90 11.28 86.02
N TYR A 385 33.28 12.48 86.45
CA TYR A 385 34.30 13.25 85.75
C TYR A 385 35.58 12.40 85.70
N PRO A 386 36.17 12.19 84.52
CA PRO A 386 37.45 11.52 84.43
C PRO A 386 38.45 12.24 85.33
N ASP A 387 39.20 11.46 86.10
CA ASP A 387 40.13 11.99 87.08
C ASP A 387 41.16 12.91 86.41
N LYS A 388 41.72 13.89 87.14
CA LYS A 388 42.57 14.94 86.54
C LYS A 388 43.78 14.38 85.78
N ALA A 389 44.22 13.17 86.16
CA ALA A 389 45.26 12.40 85.47
C ALA A 389 44.87 12.01 84.03
N PHE A 390 43.63 11.61 83.81
CA PHE A 390 43.12 11.26 82.48
C PHE A 390 43.19 12.46 81.53
N TRP A 391 42.81 13.65 82.01
CA TRP A 391 42.88 14.87 81.21
C TRP A 391 44.31 15.30 80.91
N ASN A 392 45.22 15.17 81.87
CA ASN A 392 46.65 15.43 81.63
C ASN A 392 47.23 14.44 80.61
N GLU A 393 46.85 13.17 80.67
CA GLU A 393 47.28 12.16 79.72
C GLU A 393 46.75 12.43 78.30
N VAL A 394 45.48 12.81 78.17
CA VAL A 394 44.86 13.18 76.89
C VAL A 394 45.50 14.42 76.29
N VAL A 395 45.84 15.41 77.11
CA VAL A 395 46.55 16.63 76.66
C VAL A 395 47.98 16.29 76.26
N LEU A 396 48.73 15.52 77.05
CA LEU A 396 50.11 15.16 76.73
C LEU A 396 50.25 14.24 75.50
N LYS A 397 49.22 13.44 75.19
CA LYS A 397 49.18 12.55 74.02
C LYS A 397 48.76 13.26 72.72
N ARG A 398 48.44 14.55 72.74
CA ARG A 398 48.12 15.31 71.52
C ARG A 398 49.40 15.54 70.67
N PRO A 399 49.45 15.02 69.44
CA PRO A 399 50.67 15.05 68.61
C PRO A 399 51.02 16.46 68.10
N ASP A 400 50.10 17.41 68.18
CA ASP A 400 50.21 18.79 67.70
C ASP A 400 50.80 19.77 68.73
N LEU A 401 51.08 19.33 69.96
CA LEU A 401 51.65 20.21 70.99
C LEU A 401 53.16 20.49 70.75
N PRO A 402 53.54 21.77 70.62
CA PRO A 402 54.94 22.19 70.50
C PRO A 402 55.76 21.66 71.69
N GLN A 403 56.97 21.16 71.42
CA GLN A 403 57.80 20.49 72.43
C GLN A 403 58.13 21.39 73.64
N ALA A 404 58.28 22.70 73.42
CA ALA A 404 58.46 23.69 74.49
C ALA A 404 57.26 23.79 75.46
N TRP A 405 56.04 23.52 74.99
CA TRP A 405 54.85 23.49 75.86
C TRP A 405 54.75 22.20 76.67
N ARG A 406 55.28 21.08 76.16
CA ARG A 406 55.39 19.83 76.94
C ARG A 406 56.36 19.99 78.10
N GLU A 407 57.51 20.62 77.84
CA GLU A 407 58.54 20.87 78.86
C GLU A 407 58.08 21.89 79.92
N ASP A 408 57.46 23.02 79.52
CA ASP A 408 56.91 24.01 80.47
C ASP A 408 55.71 23.45 81.26
N MET A 409 54.88 22.57 80.68
CA MET A 409 53.81 21.91 81.43
C MET A 409 54.33 20.88 82.43
N GLU A 410 55.32 20.05 82.07
CA GLU A 410 55.96 19.12 83.02
C GLU A 410 56.61 19.88 84.19
N GLU A 411 57.27 21.00 83.90
CA GLU A 411 57.93 21.82 84.92
C GLU A 411 56.92 22.57 85.82
N ARG A 412 55.81 23.08 85.25
CA ARG A 412 54.73 23.75 86.01
C ARG A 412 53.86 22.78 86.80
N THR A 413 53.55 21.60 86.26
CA THR A 413 52.79 20.58 86.99
C THR A 413 53.58 19.98 88.15
N GLY A 414 54.91 19.96 88.07
CA GLY A 414 55.79 19.59 89.19
C GLY A 414 55.82 20.60 90.36
N SER A 415 55.41 21.85 90.15
CA SER A 415 55.62 22.97 91.10
C SER A 415 54.32 23.52 91.73
N LEU A 416 53.20 23.53 91.02
CA LEU A 416 51.97 24.21 91.48
C LEU A 416 50.90 23.32 92.11
N TYR A 417 51.05 21.99 92.09
CA TYR A 417 50.09 21.08 92.73
C TYR A 417 50.82 19.96 93.49
N PRO A 418 50.85 19.99 94.83
CA PRO A 418 51.48 18.95 95.66
C PRO A 418 50.88 17.55 95.49
N SER A 419 49.72 17.42 94.85
CA SER A 419 49.06 16.13 94.60
C SER A 419 49.68 15.30 93.48
N ALA A 420 50.52 15.89 92.60
CA ALA A 420 51.25 15.14 91.58
C ALA A 420 52.48 14.37 92.12
N ARG A 421 52.86 14.58 93.39
CA ARG A 421 53.86 13.78 94.11
C ARG A 421 53.26 12.66 94.96
N LEU A 422 51.95 12.46 94.93
CA LEU A 422 51.29 11.28 95.50
C LEU A 422 51.26 10.13 94.47
N ALA A 423 52.40 9.86 93.81
CA ALA A 423 52.72 8.46 93.59
C ALA A 423 52.91 7.93 95.01
N VAL A 424 51.93 7.20 95.53
CA VAL A 424 51.99 6.56 96.85
C VAL A 424 53.33 5.83 96.91
N GLU A 425 54.32 6.40 97.57
CA GLU A 425 55.57 5.72 97.88
C GLU A 425 55.14 4.53 98.72
N ARG A 426 55.03 3.35 98.08
CA ARG A 426 54.66 2.12 98.77
C ARG A 426 55.70 1.93 99.86
N SER A 427 55.26 1.77 101.10
CA SER A 427 56.20 1.55 102.19
C SER A 427 57.00 0.27 101.90
N ALA A 428 58.27 0.21 102.32
CA ALA A 428 59.09 -0.98 102.10
C ALA A 428 58.44 -2.25 102.69
N GLU A 429 57.60 -2.09 103.71
CA GLU A 429 56.80 -3.13 104.35
C GLU A 429 55.68 -3.63 103.44
N ASP A 430 54.95 -2.72 102.77
CA ASP A 430 53.88 -3.11 101.83
C ASP A 430 54.44 -3.83 100.60
N GLN A 431 55.64 -3.44 100.15
CA GLN A 431 56.28 -4.07 98.99
C GLN A 431 56.66 -5.53 99.28
N ALA A 432 57.15 -5.84 100.48
CA ALA A 432 57.44 -7.22 100.89
C ALA A 432 56.17 -8.10 100.89
N VAL A 433 55.02 -7.55 101.29
CA VAL A 433 53.73 -8.25 101.22
C VAL A 433 53.33 -8.52 99.78
N TYR A 434 53.52 -7.55 98.87
CA TYR A 434 53.20 -7.75 97.45
C TYR A 434 54.05 -8.84 96.79
N ASP A 435 55.30 -9.00 97.20
CA ASP A 435 56.16 -10.07 96.69
C ASP A 435 55.65 -11.45 97.13
N HIS A 436 55.18 -11.60 98.37
CA HIS A 436 54.55 -12.83 98.87
C HIS A 436 53.17 -13.12 98.28
N LEU A 437 52.45 -12.09 97.81
CA LEU A 437 51.16 -12.25 97.14
C LEU A 437 51.28 -12.99 95.79
N ASP A 438 52.48 -13.09 95.21
CA ASP A 438 52.70 -13.83 93.97
C ASP A 438 53.11 -15.31 94.19
N ASP A 439 53.30 -15.73 95.44
CA ASP A 439 53.60 -17.11 95.80
C ASP A 439 52.42 -18.05 95.48
N ARG A 440 52.73 -19.27 95.02
CA ARG A 440 51.71 -20.28 94.67
C ARG A 440 51.43 -21.19 95.86
N VAL A 441 50.16 -21.30 96.23
CA VAL A 441 49.71 -22.11 97.36
C VAL A 441 48.62 -23.08 96.89
N PRO A 442 48.73 -24.39 97.20
CA PRO A 442 47.65 -25.33 96.95
C PRO A 442 46.52 -25.11 97.98
N LEU A 443 45.34 -24.68 97.52
CA LEU A 443 44.19 -24.41 98.37
C LEU A 443 43.10 -25.47 98.16
N SER A 444 42.63 -26.08 99.25
CA SER A 444 41.54 -27.06 99.25
C SER A 444 40.60 -26.84 100.45
N PHE A 445 39.67 -25.91 100.29
CA PHE A 445 38.61 -25.60 101.24
C PHE A 445 37.26 -26.07 100.71
N SER A 446 36.46 -26.69 101.57
CA SER A 446 35.10 -27.14 101.26
C SER A 446 34.18 -26.63 102.35
N GLU A 447 33.42 -25.58 102.05
CA GLU A 447 32.51 -24.89 102.99
C GLU A 447 33.19 -24.45 104.30
N THR A 448 34.46 -24.06 104.22
CA THR A 448 35.24 -23.63 105.40
C THR A 448 34.89 -22.17 105.73
N PRO A 449 34.63 -21.80 107.00
CA PRO A 449 34.35 -20.40 107.36
C PRO A 449 35.56 -19.51 107.06
N LEU A 450 35.31 -18.28 106.60
CA LEU A 450 36.34 -17.33 106.17
C LEU A 450 37.41 -17.08 107.25
N THR A 451 37.03 -17.08 108.53
CA THR A 451 37.97 -16.95 109.65
C THR A 451 39.02 -18.06 109.67
N SER A 452 38.61 -19.31 109.42
CA SER A 452 39.52 -20.45 109.39
C SER A 452 40.36 -20.49 108.11
N VAL A 453 39.85 -19.94 107.01
CA VAL A 453 40.61 -19.77 105.76
C VAL A 453 41.71 -18.73 105.94
N VAL A 454 41.41 -17.58 106.56
CA VAL A 454 42.41 -16.54 106.85
C VAL A 454 43.48 -17.05 107.83
N GLU A 455 43.11 -17.80 108.86
CA GLU A 455 44.07 -18.44 109.78
C GLU A 455 44.98 -19.44 109.05
N PHE A 456 44.45 -20.22 108.11
CA PHE A 456 45.24 -21.12 107.28
C PHE A 456 46.20 -20.36 106.35
N LEU A 457 45.75 -19.28 105.72
CA LEU A 457 46.58 -18.44 104.87
C LEU A 457 47.70 -17.78 105.68
N GLN A 458 47.42 -17.30 106.89
CA GLN A 458 48.42 -16.73 107.80
C GLN A 458 49.45 -17.76 108.31
N GLN A 459 49.06 -19.04 108.43
CA GLN A 459 49.99 -20.11 108.80
C GLN A 459 50.86 -20.57 107.63
N THR A 460 50.30 -20.53 106.42
CA THR A 460 50.96 -21.02 105.20
C THR A 460 51.83 -19.95 104.55
N THR A 461 51.42 -18.69 104.66
CA THR A 461 52.12 -17.51 104.13
C THR A 461 52.55 -16.65 105.29
N GLU A 462 53.79 -16.18 105.33
CA GLU A 462 54.33 -15.35 106.42
C GLU A 462 53.74 -13.91 106.43
N VAL A 463 52.56 -13.71 105.85
CA VAL A 463 51.87 -12.42 105.71
C VAL A 463 50.82 -12.26 106.81
N GLU A 464 50.75 -11.07 107.40
CA GLU A 464 49.74 -10.74 108.40
C GLU A 464 48.40 -10.38 107.73
N TYR A 465 47.31 -11.04 108.15
CA TYR A 465 45.95 -10.78 107.66
C TYR A 465 45.08 -10.19 108.76
N VAL A 466 44.37 -9.11 108.46
CA VAL A 466 43.48 -8.44 109.40
C VAL A 466 42.07 -8.37 108.81
N LEU A 467 41.12 -9.05 109.46
CA LEU A 467 39.70 -8.97 109.11
C LEU A 467 39.10 -7.71 109.73
N VAL A 468 38.64 -6.79 108.88
CA VAL A 468 37.90 -5.59 109.28
C VAL A 468 36.45 -5.99 109.46
N ASP A 469 35.98 -5.99 110.70
CA ASP A 469 34.65 -6.45 111.14
C ASP A 469 34.48 -7.99 111.20
N ARG A 470 35.17 -8.59 112.19
CA ARG A 470 35.25 -10.05 112.39
C ARG A 470 33.90 -10.72 112.63
N ASP A 471 32.93 -10.02 113.21
CA ASP A 471 31.64 -10.59 113.58
C ASP A 471 30.69 -10.73 112.38
N ALA A 472 30.74 -9.77 111.44
CA ALA A 472 29.96 -9.81 110.20
C ALA A 472 30.47 -10.88 109.22
N LEU A 473 31.79 -11.11 109.23
CA LEU A 473 32.49 -12.00 108.28
C LEU A 473 32.65 -13.45 108.77
N ALA A 474 32.24 -13.77 110.00
CA ALA A 474 32.35 -15.14 110.55
C ALA A 474 31.32 -16.13 109.96
N LEU A 475 30.25 -15.62 109.35
CA LEU A 475 29.13 -16.40 108.81
C LEU A 475 29.32 -16.81 107.34
N THR A 476 30.34 -16.28 106.65
CA THR A 476 30.60 -16.57 105.24
C THR A 476 31.49 -17.80 105.10
N SER A 477 31.03 -18.78 104.31
CA SER A 477 31.76 -20.00 103.99
C SER A 477 32.36 -19.92 102.59
N VAL A 478 33.62 -20.33 102.45
CA VAL A 478 34.36 -20.32 101.19
C VAL A 478 34.59 -21.74 100.71
N THR A 479 34.38 -21.97 99.41
CA THR A 479 34.69 -23.25 98.76
C THR A 479 35.63 -23.01 97.60
N LEU A 480 36.88 -23.47 97.74
CA LEU A 480 37.94 -23.27 96.76
C LEU A 480 38.86 -24.49 96.75
N THR A 481 38.94 -25.19 95.62
CA THR A 481 39.86 -26.33 95.43
C THR A 481 40.70 -26.14 94.18
N ARG A 482 41.78 -25.36 94.29
CA ARG A 482 42.71 -25.08 93.19
C ARG A 482 44.05 -24.57 93.72
N GLU A 483 45.13 -24.88 93.00
CA GLU A 483 46.44 -24.23 93.19
C GLU A 483 46.48 -22.93 92.38
N THR A 484 46.58 -21.78 93.06
CA THR A 484 46.65 -20.45 92.44
C THR A 484 47.67 -19.57 93.18
N THR A 485 48.00 -18.40 92.62
CA THR A 485 48.77 -17.39 93.33
C THR A 485 47.93 -16.81 94.47
N LEU A 486 48.58 -16.35 95.54
CA LEU A 486 47.91 -15.84 96.73
C LEU A 486 47.04 -14.61 96.43
N ARG A 487 47.50 -13.71 95.54
CA ARG A 487 46.71 -12.59 95.02
C ARG A 487 45.40 -13.06 94.39
N ASN A 488 45.48 -13.99 93.45
CA ASN A 488 44.29 -14.51 92.77
C ASN A 488 43.40 -15.31 93.72
N ALA A 489 44.00 -15.99 94.71
CA ALA A 489 43.25 -16.67 95.74
C ALA A 489 42.46 -15.68 96.60
N LEU A 490 43.08 -14.58 97.01
CA LEU A 490 42.39 -13.51 97.75
C LEU A 490 41.28 -12.90 96.92
N ASP A 491 41.52 -12.57 95.64
CA ASP A 491 40.48 -12.05 94.74
C ASP A 491 39.26 -13.00 94.66
N LEU A 492 39.51 -14.30 94.51
CA LEU A 492 38.46 -15.33 94.44
C LEU A 492 37.73 -15.50 95.78
N ILE A 493 38.45 -15.42 96.90
CA ILE A 493 37.85 -15.48 98.24
C ILE A 493 36.96 -14.25 98.45
N THR A 494 37.46 -13.06 98.12
CA THR A 494 36.74 -11.80 98.32
C THR A 494 35.53 -11.67 97.40
N GLU A 495 35.59 -12.22 96.19
CA GLU A 495 34.46 -12.31 95.25
C GLU A 495 33.34 -13.22 95.80
N GLN A 496 33.68 -14.35 96.43
CA GLN A 496 32.69 -15.26 97.02
C GLN A 496 32.00 -14.65 98.25
N THR A 497 32.68 -13.77 98.98
CA THR A 497 32.19 -13.20 100.25
C THR A 497 31.69 -11.77 100.14
N ASP A 498 31.65 -11.19 98.94
CA ASP A 498 31.28 -9.78 98.67
C ASP A 498 32.08 -8.77 99.51
N THR A 499 33.38 -9.06 99.65
CA THR A 499 34.35 -8.21 100.34
C THR A 499 35.41 -7.72 99.36
N ASP A 500 36.27 -6.83 99.81
CA ASP A 500 37.45 -6.40 99.07
C ASP A 500 38.69 -6.56 99.97
N TRP A 501 39.89 -6.45 99.40
CA TRP A 501 41.14 -6.51 100.16
C TRP A 501 42.11 -5.38 99.78
N LYS A 502 42.86 -4.88 100.75
CA LYS A 502 43.86 -3.82 100.56
C LYS A 502 45.08 -4.07 101.44
N VAL A 503 46.28 -3.89 100.89
CA VAL A 503 47.52 -3.89 101.66
C VAL A 503 47.69 -2.52 102.30
N GLU A 504 47.79 -2.48 103.62
CA GLU A 504 48.05 -1.24 104.34
C GLU A 504 48.88 -1.53 105.60
N ARG A 505 50.09 -0.96 105.67
CA ARG A 505 51.05 -1.10 106.79
C ARG A 505 51.58 -2.53 106.96
N GLY A 506 51.95 -3.17 105.86
CA GLY A 506 52.54 -4.51 105.90
C GLY A 506 51.56 -5.65 106.24
N ALA A 507 50.25 -5.37 106.28
CA ALA A 507 49.21 -6.36 106.49
C ALA A 507 48.14 -6.28 105.39
N VAL A 508 47.55 -7.42 105.07
CA VAL A 508 46.42 -7.53 104.14
C VAL A 508 45.13 -7.36 104.94
N LYS A 509 44.44 -6.25 104.72
CA LYS A 509 43.12 -5.99 105.33
C LYS A 509 42.03 -6.51 104.41
N ILE A 510 41.13 -7.33 104.93
CA ILE A 510 39.97 -7.86 104.20
C ILE A 510 38.70 -7.36 104.88
N GLY A 511 37.76 -6.80 104.11
CA GLY A 511 36.54 -6.21 104.67
C GLY A 511 35.57 -5.69 103.60
N PRO A 512 34.41 -5.14 103.98
CA PRO A 512 33.48 -4.54 103.03
C PRO A 512 34.14 -3.35 102.32
N PRO A 513 33.82 -3.12 101.02
CA PRO A 513 34.50 -2.11 100.20
C PRO A 513 34.36 -0.69 100.74
N GLU A 514 33.31 -0.40 101.52
CA GLU A 514 33.11 0.90 102.17
C GLU A 514 34.14 1.18 103.28
N ALA A 515 34.59 0.14 103.98
CA ALA A 515 35.53 0.25 105.10
C ALA A 515 37.00 0.35 104.64
N LEU A 516 37.30 -0.06 103.41
CA LEU A 516 38.65 -0.05 102.83
C LEU A 516 38.96 1.22 102.01
N ARG A 517 37.96 2.08 101.78
CA ARG A 517 38.11 3.34 101.04
C ARG A 517 38.65 4.46 101.93
N ASP A 518 39.74 5.09 101.49
CA ASP A 518 40.29 6.29 102.13
C ASP A 518 39.56 7.52 101.59
N TYR A 519 38.67 8.12 102.38
CA TYR A 519 38.02 9.37 101.98
C TYR A 519 38.96 10.56 102.19
N GLN A 520 39.42 11.16 101.09
CA GLN A 520 40.10 12.46 101.12
C GLN A 520 39.11 13.59 100.78
N TRP A 521 39.04 14.59 101.65
CA TRP A 521 38.23 15.78 101.43
C TRP A 521 39.00 16.78 100.56
N LEU A 522 38.44 17.13 99.39
CA LEU A 522 38.97 18.17 98.51
C LEU A 522 37.93 19.28 98.33
N VAL A 523 38.33 20.53 98.58
CA VAL A 523 37.48 21.72 98.44
C VAL A 523 37.92 22.48 97.20
N TYR A 524 37.01 22.68 96.24
CA TYR A 524 37.28 23.45 95.01
C TYR A 524 36.60 24.83 95.03
N PRO A 525 37.28 25.89 94.56
CA PRO A 525 36.69 27.21 94.41
C PRO A 525 35.76 27.29 93.19
N VAL A 526 34.52 27.72 93.41
CA VAL A 526 33.38 27.68 92.46
C VAL A 526 33.46 28.74 91.34
N GLN A 527 34.52 29.55 91.29
CA GLN A 527 34.59 30.74 90.42
C GLN A 527 34.81 30.40 88.94
N ASP A 528 35.32 29.20 88.62
CA ASP A 528 35.61 28.77 87.25
C ASP A 528 34.36 28.28 86.47
N LEU A 529 33.23 28.09 87.16
CA LEU A 529 31.96 27.65 86.55
C LEU A 529 31.08 28.80 86.03
N LEU A 530 31.50 30.06 86.21
CA LEU A 530 30.68 31.25 85.91
C LEU A 530 31.10 32.05 84.67
N LEU A 531 31.98 31.54 83.80
CA LEU A 531 32.27 32.19 82.52
C LEU A 531 31.15 31.93 81.50
N SER A 532 30.23 32.89 81.39
CA SER A 532 29.20 32.94 80.34
C SER A 532 29.82 33.13 78.96
N VAL A 533 29.54 32.22 78.03
CA VAL A 533 29.88 32.36 76.61
C VAL A 533 28.99 33.46 76.00
N SER A 534 29.48 34.69 75.96
CA SER A 534 28.88 35.78 75.19
C SER A 534 29.51 35.87 73.81
N ASP A 535 28.66 35.76 72.77
CA ASP A 535 28.80 36.32 71.42
C ASP A 535 30.20 36.72 70.95
N THR A 536 30.91 35.77 70.35
CA THR A 536 31.99 36.07 69.39
C THR A 536 31.46 35.97 67.97
N ALA A 537 30.79 37.05 67.55
CA ALA A 537 30.70 37.42 66.15
C ALA A 537 32.12 37.69 65.60
N THR A 538 32.56 36.96 64.58
CA THR A 538 33.64 37.36 63.62
C THR A 538 33.58 36.40 62.41
N VAL A 539 32.93 36.80 61.30
CA VAL A 539 33.58 37.24 60.05
C VAL A 539 34.42 36.17 59.34
N ILE A 540 33.85 35.55 58.30
CA ILE A 540 34.56 35.24 57.04
C ILE A 540 33.59 35.54 55.89
N GLY A 541 33.95 36.51 55.06
CA GLY A 541 33.21 36.93 53.88
C GLY A 541 33.77 36.35 52.58
N LEU A 542 32.88 36.24 51.58
CA LEU A 542 33.10 36.24 50.13
C LEU A 542 31.67 36.33 49.57
N GLY A 543 31.19 37.27 48.75
CA GLY A 543 31.74 38.31 47.91
C GLY A 543 30.73 38.47 46.76
N GLY A 544 30.37 39.69 46.34
CA GLY A 544 29.55 39.94 45.14
C GLY A 544 28.14 40.48 45.44
N THR A 545 27.93 41.78 45.68
CA THR A 545 27.84 42.88 44.70
C THR A 545 26.47 42.98 44.01
N SER A 546 25.83 44.15 44.20
CA SER A 546 24.63 44.69 43.53
C SER A 546 23.30 43.99 43.86
N GLY A 547 22.23 44.65 44.25
CA GLY A 547 21.93 46.07 44.27
C GLY A 547 20.43 46.24 44.10
N ARG A 548 19.83 46.98 45.04
CA ARG A 548 18.79 47.99 44.78
C ARG A 548 17.34 47.54 44.51
N GLY A 549 16.50 47.85 45.51
CA GLY A 549 15.11 48.33 45.35
C GLY A 549 14.08 47.22 45.17
N GLY A 550 12.89 47.24 45.75
CA GLY A 550 12.14 48.21 46.54
C GLY A 550 10.82 47.51 46.93
N ILE A 551 10.36 47.67 48.17
CA ILE A 551 9.20 48.53 48.52
C ILE A 551 7.84 47.96 48.09
N SER A 552 6.96 47.89 49.10
CA SER A 552 5.49 47.85 49.02
C SER A 552 4.88 46.49 48.66
N GLY A 553 4.09 45.82 49.49
CA GLY A 553 3.35 46.27 50.67
C GLY A 553 1.94 45.67 50.61
N GLY A 554 1.44 45.22 51.77
CA GLY A 554 0.01 45.29 52.07
C GLY A 554 -0.77 43.99 52.23
N ARG A 555 -1.29 43.84 53.47
CA ARG A 555 -2.62 43.29 53.84
C ARG A 555 -2.81 41.77 53.64
N GLY A 556 -3.03 40.94 54.67
CA GLY A 556 -4.02 41.07 55.75
C GLY A 556 -5.43 40.82 55.15
N GLY A 557 -6.24 39.84 55.51
CA GLY A 557 -6.27 38.81 56.55
C GLY A 557 -7.61 38.06 56.43
N PHE A 558 -7.99 37.34 57.50
CA PHE A 558 -9.33 36.82 57.81
C PHE A 558 -9.84 35.51 57.16
N THR A 559 -9.84 34.46 58.00
CA THR A 559 -11.00 33.65 58.47
C THR A 559 -12.09 33.18 57.52
N GLY A 560 -12.51 31.92 57.76
CA GLY A 560 -13.86 31.39 57.52
C GLY A 560 -13.80 30.24 56.51
N GLY A 561 -14.01 28.97 56.87
CA GLY A 561 -15.10 28.46 57.71
C GLY A 561 -16.33 28.29 56.81
N GLY A 562 -16.56 27.09 56.30
CA GLY A 562 -17.67 26.85 55.36
C GLY A 562 -17.79 25.41 54.88
N THR A 563 -18.19 24.52 55.79
CA THR A 563 -18.94 23.30 55.45
C THR A 563 -20.16 23.64 54.61
N GLY A 564 -20.40 22.90 53.53
CA GLY A 564 -21.57 23.09 52.68
C GLY A 564 -21.73 22.00 51.62
N THR A 565 -22.35 20.90 52.03
CA THR A 565 -23.01 19.91 51.19
C THR A 565 -23.88 20.54 50.11
N SER A 566 -23.73 20.10 48.86
CA SER A 566 -24.72 20.32 47.80
C SER A 566 -24.62 19.21 46.76
N THR A 567 -25.32 18.12 47.04
CA THR A 567 -25.91 17.21 46.06
C THR A 567 -26.67 17.98 44.98
N GLY A 568 -26.48 17.62 43.71
CA GLY A 568 -27.53 17.81 42.72
C GLY A 568 -27.08 18.04 41.28
N ARG A 569 -27.53 17.08 40.45
CA ARG A 569 -28.27 17.34 39.20
C ARG A 569 -27.52 17.14 37.88
N THR A 570 -27.57 15.88 37.46
CA THR A 570 -28.03 15.36 36.16
C THR A 570 -28.73 16.35 35.22
N GLY A 571 -28.32 16.33 33.95
CA GLY A 571 -29.02 16.90 32.78
C GLY A 571 -27.98 17.53 31.84
N GLY A 572 -27.59 16.94 30.71
CA GLY A 572 -28.44 16.41 29.65
C GLY A 572 -28.80 17.56 28.71
N GLY A 573 -27.94 17.84 27.73
CA GLY A 573 -28.13 18.94 26.78
C GLY A 573 -27.41 18.68 25.46
N LEU A 574 -28.17 18.15 24.50
CA LEU A 574 -27.84 18.16 23.08
C LEU A 574 -27.75 19.59 22.55
N GLY A 575 -26.74 19.86 21.72
CA GLY A 575 -26.68 20.97 20.76
C GLY A 575 -25.56 20.67 19.75
N GLN A 576 -25.88 20.07 18.61
CA GLN A 576 -25.96 20.76 17.31
C GLN A 576 -24.78 21.69 17.03
N PHE A 577 -23.81 21.19 16.26
CA PHE A 577 -22.85 21.99 15.50
C PHE A 577 -23.17 21.87 14.01
N THR A 578 -23.38 23.03 13.37
CA THR A 578 -23.38 23.25 11.92
C THR A 578 -21.94 23.35 11.40
N PRO A 579 -21.67 23.00 10.13
CA PRO A 579 -20.35 23.17 9.54
C PRO A 579 -20.17 24.62 9.08
N ALA A 580 -19.04 25.22 9.41
CA ALA A 580 -18.58 26.46 8.80
C ALA A 580 -17.32 26.15 7.98
N ASP A 581 -17.38 26.62 6.74
CA ASP A 581 -16.39 26.55 5.68
C ASP A 581 -14.99 26.99 6.14
N PHE A 582 -13.97 26.23 5.72
CA PHE A 582 -12.60 26.74 5.68
C PHE A 582 -12.01 26.49 4.29
N ASP A 583 -11.98 27.59 3.55
CA ASP A 583 -11.33 27.79 2.26
C ASP A 583 -9.81 27.90 2.49
N VAL A 584 -9.03 27.01 1.87
CA VAL A 584 -7.56 27.04 1.90
C VAL A 584 -7.07 27.40 0.50
N SER A 585 -6.84 28.68 0.29
CA SER A 585 -6.12 29.18 -0.89
C SER A 585 -4.62 28.95 -0.74
N SER A 586 -4.11 28.19 -1.70
CA SER A 586 -2.73 27.98 -2.11
C SER A 586 -1.78 29.18 -2.01
N GLN A 587 -0.65 28.96 -1.33
CA GLN A 587 0.68 29.46 -1.71
C GLN A 587 1.73 28.40 -1.36
N PHE A 588 2.08 27.55 -2.33
CA PHE A 588 3.43 27.20 -2.78
C PHE A 588 3.35 26.14 -3.87
#